data_AF-A0A2W4N756-F1
#
_entry.id   AF-A0A2W4N756-F1
#
_cell.length_a   1.000
_cell.length_b   1.000
_cell.length_c   1.000
_cell.angle_alpha   90.00
_cell.angle_beta   90.00
_cell.angle_gamma   90.00
#
_symmetry.space_group_name_H-M   'P 1'
#
loop_
_entity.id
_entity.type
_entity.pdbx_description
1 polymer ?
#
loop_
_entity_poly.entity_id
_entity_poly.type
_entity_poly.pdbx_seq_one_letter_code
_entity_poly.pdbx_strand_id
1 'polypeptide(L)'
;MCPTSHALVLPWSQGRGLYQPGPRKYGVGLPSSRIRDVWASVWLFRAFEERAFWNIDSRAVRMAVAVNRAIDDEAANGVLITQNLLDPNVPGYYVNVQLGEIEVANPAGGAVPEIFAIVPGLPGTTEIVRERFSSLSPDAPLLSDAEIEALYAAAERVQTHFAELYERSPANLALDIEFKFYGPERRLLIKQVRPYSVSAW
;
A
#
# COMPACT_ATOMS: atom_id res chain seq x y z
N MET A 1 -19.46 6.99 -17.68
CA MET A 1 -18.44 6.73 -16.63
C MET A 1 -17.17 7.45 -17.01
N CYS A 2 -16.74 8.43 -16.22
CA CYS A 2 -15.59 9.28 -16.52
C CYS A 2 -14.36 8.68 -15.81
N PRO A 3 -13.34 8.15 -16.51
CA PRO A 3 -12.39 7.23 -15.89
C PRO A 3 -11.22 7.98 -15.26
N THR A 4 -11.31 8.44 -14.01
CA THR A 4 -10.21 9.01 -13.18
C THR A 4 -8.82 8.37 -13.43
N SER A 5 -7.71 9.12 -13.24
CA SER A 5 -6.33 8.60 -13.34
C SER A 5 -5.50 8.99 -12.12
N HIS A 6 -4.73 8.04 -11.59
CA HIS A 6 -3.85 8.25 -10.43
C HIS A 6 -2.40 8.29 -10.89
N ALA A 7 -1.66 9.31 -10.44
CA ALA A 7 -0.23 9.42 -10.61
C ALA A 7 0.48 9.00 -9.31
N LEU A 8 1.26 7.92 -9.36
CA LEU A 8 2.07 7.42 -8.24
C LEU A 8 3.55 7.73 -8.51
N VAL A 9 4.23 8.25 -7.49
CA VAL A 9 5.68 8.44 -7.50
C VAL A 9 6.33 7.19 -6.92
N LEU A 10 7.30 6.61 -7.63
CA LEU A 10 8.16 5.56 -7.10
C LEU A 10 9.46 6.20 -6.58
N PRO A 11 9.65 6.35 -5.26
CA PRO A 11 10.94 6.71 -4.73
C PRO A 11 11.80 5.46 -4.50
N TRP A 12 13.10 5.60 -4.75
CA TRP A 12 14.12 4.62 -4.37
C TRP A 12 14.55 4.79 -2.90
N SER A 13 13.90 5.67 -2.13
CA SER A 13 14.05 5.82 -0.68
C SER A 13 12.68 5.84 0.02
N GLN A 14 12.67 5.53 1.32
CA GLN A 14 11.52 5.34 2.23
C GLN A 14 10.56 6.54 2.40
N GLY A 15 10.51 7.48 1.45
CA GLY A 15 9.75 8.73 1.49
C GLY A 15 8.23 8.58 1.34
N ARG A 16 7.58 7.84 2.24
CA ARG A 16 6.10 7.87 2.39
C ARG A 16 5.66 9.32 2.59
N GLY A 17 4.72 9.81 1.78
CA GLY A 17 4.08 11.12 1.97
C GLY A 17 4.92 12.36 1.60
N LEU A 18 6.14 12.20 1.06
CA LEU A 18 6.97 13.35 0.65
C LEU A 18 6.42 14.05 -0.60
N TYR A 19 5.81 13.30 -1.51
CA TYR A 19 5.23 13.80 -2.75
C TYR A 19 3.70 13.82 -2.64
N GLN A 20 3.04 14.67 -3.43
CA GLN A 20 1.58 14.70 -3.48
C GLN A 20 1.09 13.85 -4.65
N PRO A 21 0.66 12.60 -4.43
CA PRO A 21 -0.29 11.96 -5.33
C PRO A 21 -1.65 12.68 -5.18
N GLY A 22 -2.47 12.67 -6.24
CA GLY A 22 -3.80 13.27 -6.16
C GLY A 22 -4.76 12.68 -7.19
N PRO A 23 -5.89 12.06 -6.77
CA PRO A 23 -6.97 11.73 -7.69
C PRO A 23 -7.59 13.01 -8.27
N ARG A 24 -7.95 12.98 -9.56
CA ARG A 24 -8.99 13.87 -10.09
C ARG A 24 -9.89 13.18 -11.09
N LYS A 25 -11.18 13.51 -10.98
CA LYS A 25 -12.21 13.20 -11.98
C LYS A 25 -11.85 13.83 -13.33
N TYR A 26 -12.02 13.05 -14.40
CA TYR A 26 -11.83 13.53 -15.77
C TYR A 26 -12.72 14.76 -16.00
N GLY A 27 -12.16 15.79 -16.64
CA GLY A 27 -12.87 17.05 -16.96
C GLY A 27 -12.36 18.30 -16.22
N VAL A 28 -11.42 18.17 -15.28
CA VAL A 28 -10.84 19.32 -14.56
C VAL A 28 -9.32 19.42 -14.77
N GLY A 29 -8.92 20.18 -15.78
CA GLY A 29 -7.51 20.43 -16.15
C GLY A 29 -6.94 19.40 -17.14
N LEU A 30 -5.81 19.75 -17.76
CA LEU A 30 -5.12 18.86 -18.72
C LEU A 30 -4.29 17.81 -17.96
N PRO A 31 -4.20 16.55 -18.43
CA PRO A 31 -3.32 15.54 -17.83
C PRO A 31 -1.85 16.01 -17.69
N SER A 32 -1.39 16.82 -18.63
CA SER A 32 -0.05 17.43 -18.60
C SER A 32 0.17 18.37 -17.41
N SER A 33 -0.87 19.04 -16.90
CA SER A 33 -0.74 19.87 -15.70
C SER A 33 -0.49 19.01 -14.47
N ARG A 34 -1.11 17.83 -14.38
CA ARG A 34 -0.93 16.90 -13.25
C ARG A 34 0.47 16.30 -13.23
N ILE A 35 0.97 15.92 -14.39
CA ILE A 35 2.36 15.45 -14.52
C ILE A 35 3.33 16.55 -14.04
N ARG A 36 3.07 17.81 -14.40
CA ARG A 36 3.84 18.95 -13.90
C ARG A 36 3.71 19.15 -12.40
N ASP A 37 2.52 19.01 -11.82
CA ASP A 37 2.31 19.08 -10.36
C ASP A 37 3.15 18.00 -9.64
N VAL A 38 3.14 16.77 -10.15
CA VAL A 38 3.93 15.66 -9.61
C VAL A 38 5.43 15.97 -9.72
N TRP A 39 5.92 16.40 -10.88
CA TRP A 39 7.31 16.83 -11.03
C TRP A 39 7.68 18.00 -10.13
N ALA A 40 6.80 18.98 -9.97
CA ALA A 40 7.02 20.12 -9.08
C ALA A 40 7.10 19.66 -7.61
N SER A 41 6.39 18.59 -7.23
CA SER A 41 6.40 18.07 -5.87
C SER A 41 7.78 17.63 -5.40
N VAL A 42 8.71 17.35 -6.33
CA VAL A 42 10.12 17.09 -5.97
C VAL A 42 10.77 18.26 -5.25
N TRP A 43 10.30 19.48 -5.50
CA TRP A 43 10.85 20.72 -4.94
C TRP A 43 10.09 21.23 -3.72
N LEU A 44 9.14 20.46 -3.18
CA LEU A 44 8.54 20.78 -1.88
C LEU A 44 9.64 20.86 -0.81
N PHE A 45 9.51 21.80 0.12
CA PHE A 45 10.52 22.03 1.17
C PHE A 45 10.90 20.73 1.88
N ARG A 46 9.93 19.95 2.34
CA ARG A 46 10.16 18.63 2.97
C ARG A 46 10.96 17.66 2.10
N ALA A 47 10.71 17.63 0.79
CA ALA A 47 11.38 16.72 -0.12
C ALA A 47 12.80 17.20 -0.45
N PHE A 48 13.01 18.52 -0.50
CA PHE A 48 14.34 19.12 -0.64
C PHE A 48 15.19 18.88 0.61
N GLU A 49 14.66 19.16 1.80
CA GLU A 49 15.34 18.94 3.09
C GLU A 49 15.73 17.47 3.26
N GLU A 50 14.83 16.52 2.96
CA GLU A 50 15.14 15.08 3.04
C GLU A 50 16.33 14.71 2.14
N ARG A 51 16.35 15.21 0.90
CA ARG A 51 17.47 14.95 -0.02
C ARG A 51 18.77 15.59 0.46
N ALA A 52 18.69 16.81 1.00
CA ALA A 52 19.86 17.48 1.58
C ALA A 52 20.40 16.68 2.78
N PHE A 53 19.52 16.19 3.65
CA PHE A 53 19.88 15.35 4.79
C PHE A 53 20.61 14.07 4.38
N TRP A 54 20.10 13.38 3.35
CA TRP A 54 20.75 12.17 2.81
C TRP A 54 21.87 12.45 1.79
N ASN A 55 22.30 13.71 1.65
CA ASN A 55 23.34 14.15 0.74
C ASN A 55 23.12 13.72 -0.73
N ILE A 56 21.86 13.71 -1.17
CA ILE A 56 21.46 13.40 -2.55
C ILE A 56 21.59 14.68 -3.39
N ASP A 57 22.41 14.65 -4.45
CA ASP A 57 22.54 15.79 -5.38
C ASP A 57 21.20 16.05 -6.08
N SER A 58 20.59 17.19 -5.77
CA SER A 58 19.31 17.61 -6.33
C SER A 58 19.35 17.83 -7.85
N ARG A 59 20.52 18.07 -8.46
CA ARG A 59 20.67 18.19 -9.93
C ARG A 59 20.62 16.84 -10.64
N ALA A 60 20.98 15.76 -9.93
CA ALA A 60 20.97 14.40 -10.45
C ALA A 60 19.58 13.74 -10.37
N VAL A 61 18.65 14.31 -9.59
CA VAL A 61 17.30 13.74 -9.40
C VAL A 61 16.52 13.70 -10.72
N ARG A 62 15.87 12.56 -10.97
CA ARG A 62 14.91 12.35 -12.06
C ARG A 62 13.66 11.71 -11.46
N MET A 63 12.48 12.09 -11.94
CA MET A 63 11.21 11.59 -11.42
C MET A 63 10.40 10.90 -12.52
N ALA A 64 10.15 9.60 -12.33
CA ALA A 64 9.18 8.86 -13.11
C ALA A 64 7.76 9.13 -12.57
N VAL A 65 6.77 9.07 -13.47
CA VAL A 65 5.35 9.22 -13.13
C VAL A 65 4.62 7.97 -13.59
N ALA A 66 4.14 7.16 -12.64
CA ALA A 66 3.32 6.00 -12.96
C ALA A 66 1.85 6.44 -13.08
N VAL A 67 1.24 6.22 -14.24
CA VAL A 67 -0.16 6.57 -14.51
C VAL A 67 -0.99 5.31 -14.54
N ASN A 68 -1.94 5.20 -13.62
CA ASN A 68 -2.84 4.06 -13.53
C ASN A 68 -4.29 4.50 -13.71
N ARG A 69 -5.13 3.57 -14.19
CA ARG A 69 -6.58 3.72 -14.12
C ARG A 69 -6.95 3.94 -12.65
N ALA A 70 -7.71 4.98 -12.39
CA ALA A 70 -8.30 5.12 -11.09
C ALA A 70 -9.51 4.22 -10.94
N ILE A 71 -9.62 3.76 -9.71
CA ILE A 71 -10.70 2.95 -9.24
C ILE A 71 -11.46 3.90 -8.34
N ASP A 72 -12.64 4.29 -8.81
CA ASP A 72 -13.64 4.94 -7.98
C ASP A 72 -14.56 3.80 -7.51
N ASP A 73 -15.01 3.82 -6.25
CA ASP A 73 -15.79 2.74 -5.59
C ASP A 73 -14.93 1.68 -4.88
N GLU A 74 -13.93 2.13 -4.10
CA GLU A 74 -13.25 1.27 -3.14
C GLU A 74 -14.22 0.83 -2.03
N ALA A 75 -14.29 -0.48 -1.81
CA ALA A 75 -15.04 -1.08 -0.72
C ALA A 75 -14.16 -1.19 0.55
N ALA A 76 -12.87 -1.45 0.36
CA ALA A 76 -11.86 -1.42 1.40
C ALA A 76 -10.48 -1.16 0.78
N ASN A 77 -9.61 -0.48 1.52
CA ASN A 77 -8.21 -0.28 1.14
C ASN A 77 -7.29 -0.70 2.27
N GLY A 78 -6.07 -1.09 1.93
CA GLY A 78 -5.22 -1.75 2.91
C GLY A 78 -3.74 -1.78 2.57
N VAL A 79 -2.97 -2.08 3.60
CA VAL A 79 -1.55 -2.39 3.52
C VAL A 79 -1.33 -3.76 4.15
N LEU A 80 -0.63 -4.64 3.44
CA LEU A 80 -0.20 -5.94 3.90
C LEU A 80 1.32 -5.98 3.94
N ILE A 81 1.89 -6.39 5.07
CA ILE A 81 3.30 -6.73 5.20
C ILE A 81 3.44 -8.24 5.17
N THR A 82 4.29 -8.79 4.29
CA THR A 82 4.52 -10.24 4.17
C THR A 82 5.42 -10.80 5.28
N GLN A 83 5.20 -10.31 6.51
CA GLN A 83 5.81 -10.71 7.77
C GLN A 83 4.83 -10.41 8.89
N ASN A 84 4.80 -11.25 9.93
CA ASN A 84 3.96 -11.04 11.09
C ASN A 84 4.60 -10.00 12.02
N LEU A 85 3.96 -8.84 12.14
CA LEU A 85 4.41 -7.76 13.02
C LEU A 85 3.73 -7.82 14.41
N LEU A 86 2.71 -8.66 14.61
CA LEU A 86 2.09 -8.88 15.92
C LEU A 86 2.92 -9.82 16.78
N ASP A 87 3.46 -10.87 16.17
CA ASP A 87 4.40 -11.80 16.81
C ASP A 87 5.53 -12.17 15.83
N PRO A 88 6.75 -11.63 16.02
CA PRO A 88 7.90 -11.93 15.16
C PRO A 88 8.33 -13.40 15.16
N ASN A 89 7.89 -14.21 16.14
CA ASN A 89 8.25 -15.63 16.24
C ASN A 89 7.28 -16.53 15.45
N VAL A 90 6.15 -15.99 15.01
CA VAL A 90 5.12 -16.75 14.30
C VAL A 90 5.10 -16.31 12.84
N PRO A 91 5.27 -17.22 11.86
CA PRO A 91 5.16 -16.87 10.46
C PRO A 91 3.74 -16.36 10.16
N GLY A 92 3.63 -15.43 9.22
CA GLY A 92 2.33 -14.87 8.85
C GLY A 92 2.48 -13.51 8.20
N TYR A 93 1.36 -12.94 7.81
CA TYR A 93 1.28 -11.61 7.18
C TYR A 93 0.51 -10.66 8.08
N TYR A 94 1.02 -9.45 8.26
CA TYR A 94 0.36 -8.39 9.01
C TYR A 94 -0.45 -7.50 8.08
N VAL A 95 -1.69 -7.19 8.44
CA VAL A 95 -2.62 -6.47 7.57
C VAL A 95 -3.30 -5.34 8.32
N ASN A 96 -3.27 -4.15 7.72
CA ASN A 96 -4.07 -2.99 8.12
C ASN A 96 -5.08 -2.66 7.03
N VAL A 97 -6.36 -2.56 7.40
CA VAL A 97 -7.46 -2.30 6.46
C VAL A 97 -8.30 -1.12 6.93
N GLN A 98 -8.74 -0.29 6.00
CA GLN A 98 -9.67 0.79 6.25
C GLN A 98 -10.87 0.74 5.29
N LEU A 99 -12.02 1.24 5.78
CA LEU A 99 -13.26 1.27 5.02
C LEU A 99 -13.18 2.28 3.88
N GLY A 100 -13.54 1.83 2.67
CA GLY A 100 -13.62 2.66 1.48
C GLY A 100 -12.30 3.28 1.05
N GLU A 101 -12.32 4.58 0.74
CA GLU A 101 -11.20 5.36 0.20
C GLU A 101 -10.35 6.03 1.29
N ILE A 102 -10.64 5.79 2.58
CA ILE A 102 -9.97 6.49 3.68
C ILE A 102 -8.55 5.96 3.82
N GLU A 103 -7.55 6.84 3.88
CA GLU A 103 -6.15 6.42 3.96
C GLU A 103 -5.84 5.61 5.23
N VAL A 104 -5.07 4.53 5.08
CA VAL A 104 -4.60 3.71 6.21
C VAL A 104 -3.49 4.41 7.00
N ALA A 105 -2.59 5.12 6.32
CA ALA A 105 -1.43 5.75 6.95
C ALA A 105 -1.74 7.10 7.61
N ASN A 106 -2.68 7.87 7.06
CA ASN A 106 -3.08 9.16 7.59
C ASN A 106 -4.59 9.42 7.35
N PRO A 107 -5.46 8.70 8.06
CA PRO A 107 -6.89 8.75 7.85
C PRO A 107 -7.46 10.15 8.13
N ALA A 108 -8.17 10.72 7.15
CA ALA A 108 -8.93 11.94 7.37
C ALA A 108 -9.97 11.71 8.48
N GLY A 109 -9.99 12.58 9.48
CA GLY A 109 -10.94 12.49 10.60
C GLY A 109 -10.55 11.55 11.74
N GLY A 110 -9.32 11.02 11.75
CA GLY A 110 -8.80 10.24 12.89
C GLY A 110 -9.34 8.81 13.00
N ALA A 111 -9.93 8.29 11.91
CA ALA A 111 -10.42 6.92 11.86
C ALA A 111 -9.28 5.91 12.10
N VAL A 112 -9.47 4.96 13.01
CA VAL A 112 -8.49 3.91 13.30
C VAL A 112 -8.75 2.70 12.39
N PRO A 113 -7.73 2.15 11.69
CA PRO A 113 -7.90 0.99 10.81
C PRO A 113 -8.03 -0.32 11.60
N GLU A 114 -8.66 -1.31 10.97
CA GLU A 114 -8.67 -2.72 11.40
C GLU A 114 -7.26 -3.30 11.27
N ILE A 115 -6.84 -4.11 12.26
CA ILE A 115 -5.54 -4.79 12.26
C ILE A 115 -5.70 -6.26 12.58
N PHE A 116 -5.08 -7.11 11.76
CA PHE A 116 -4.99 -8.53 12.00
C PHE A 116 -3.72 -9.13 11.37
N ALA A 117 -3.33 -10.31 11.85
CA ALA A 117 -2.37 -11.17 11.19
C ALA A 117 -3.06 -12.37 10.55
N ILE A 118 -2.56 -12.78 9.38
CA ILE A 118 -2.93 -14.02 8.70
C ILE A 118 -1.80 -15.02 8.94
N VAL A 119 -2.07 -16.06 9.73
CA VAL A 119 -1.10 -17.10 10.10
C VAL A 119 -1.38 -18.34 9.25
N PRO A 120 -0.40 -18.91 8.53
CA PRO A 120 -0.60 -20.17 7.82
C PRO A 120 -0.84 -21.31 8.81
N GLY A 121 -1.92 -22.04 8.60
CA GLY A 121 -2.30 -23.20 9.41
C GLY A 121 -1.84 -24.53 8.80
N LEU A 122 -2.71 -25.54 8.86
CA LEU A 122 -2.56 -26.78 8.08
C LEU A 122 -2.52 -26.46 6.57
N PRO A 123 -1.99 -27.38 5.73
CA PRO A 123 -1.92 -27.16 4.28
C PRO A 123 -3.26 -26.71 3.69
N GLY A 124 -3.26 -25.51 3.09
CA GLY A 124 -4.45 -24.90 2.49
C GLY A 124 -5.38 -24.14 3.45
N THR A 125 -4.97 -23.92 4.70
CA THR A 125 -5.77 -23.17 5.70
C THR A 125 -5.00 -21.97 6.24
N THR A 126 -5.72 -20.94 6.64
CA THR A 126 -5.17 -19.77 7.34
C THR A 126 -5.97 -19.50 8.61
N GLU A 127 -5.29 -18.98 9.63
CA GLU A 127 -5.89 -18.50 10.87
C GLU A 127 -5.77 -16.98 10.93
N ILE A 128 -6.83 -16.32 11.39
CA ILE A 128 -6.88 -14.85 11.49
C ILE A 128 -6.74 -14.46 12.96
N VAL A 129 -5.60 -13.88 13.31
CA VAL A 129 -5.36 -13.31 14.64
C VAL A 129 -5.67 -11.82 14.57
N ARG A 130 -6.88 -11.43 14.98
CA ARG A 130 -7.33 -10.04 14.92
C ARG A 130 -6.97 -9.29 16.20
N GLU A 131 -6.21 -8.20 16.06
CA GLU A 131 -5.83 -7.33 17.17
C GLU A 131 -6.96 -6.34 17.49
N ARG A 132 -7.57 -5.75 16.45
CA ARG A 132 -8.68 -4.81 16.60
C ARG A 132 -9.51 -4.66 15.33
N PHE A 133 -10.77 -4.23 15.50
CA PHE A 133 -11.65 -3.80 14.41
C PHE A 133 -11.40 -2.33 14.02
N SER A 134 -11.90 -1.94 12.84
CA SER A 134 -11.89 -0.53 12.43
C SER A 134 -12.86 0.29 13.29
N SER A 135 -12.48 1.52 13.62
CA SER A 135 -13.39 2.47 14.29
C SER A 135 -14.65 2.78 13.47
N LEU A 136 -14.65 2.51 12.16
CA LEU A 136 -15.77 2.72 11.25
C LEU A 136 -16.64 1.47 11.07
N SER A 137 -16.19 0.33 11.60
CA SER A 137 -16.92 -0.94 11.62
C SER A 137 -16.52 -1.72 12.89
N PRO A 138 -16.95 -1.26 14.08
CA PRO A 138 -16.46 -1.80 15.35
C PRO A 138 -16.95 -3.22 15.64
N ASP A 139 -18.11 -3.59 15.08
CA ASP A 139 -18.79 -4.85 15.38
C ASP A 139 -18.64 -5.91 14.27
N ALA A 140 -17.97 -5.57 13.17
CA ALA A 140 -17.83 -6.46 12.02
C ALA A 140 -16.51 -6.25 11.28
N PRO A 141 -15.87 -7.33 10.78
CA PRO A 141 -14.65 -7.21 9.98
C PRO A 141 -14.93 -6.54 8.63
N LEU A 142 -13.96 -5.77 8.14
CA LEU A 142 -14.04 -5.09 6.85
C LEU A 142 -13.83 -6.02 5.65
N LEU A 143 -13.14 -7.13 5.86
CA LEU A 143 -12.91 -8.19 4.88
C LEU A 143 -13.56 -9.48 5.37
N SER A 144 -14.21 -10.18 4.44
CA SER A 144 -14.66 -11.57 4.65
C SER A 144 -13.49 -12.54 4.62
N ASP A 145 -13.68 -13.74 5.18
CA ASP A 145 -12.64 -14.78 5.20
C ASP A 145 -12.17 -15.15 3.79
N ALA A 146 -13.09 -15.23 2.82
CA ALA A 146 -12.75 -15.50 1.42
C ALA A 146 -11.90 -14.38 0.79
N GLU A 147 -12.12 -13.11 1.16
CA GLU A 147 -11.29 -12.00 0.72
C GLU A 147 -9.89 -12.06 1.36
N ILE A 148 -9.82 -12.44 2.63
CA ILE A 148 -8.55 -12.63 3.35
C ILE A 148 -7.74 -13.76 2.72
N GLU A 149 -8.36 -14.90 2.40
CA GLU A 149 -7.73 -16.01 1.69
C GLU A 149 -7.22 -15.59 0.29
N ALA A 150 -8.05 -14.86 -0.46
CA ALA A 150 -7.66 -14.35 -1.77
C ALA A 150 -6.47 -13.36 -1.69
N LEU A 151 -6.47 -12.50 -0.67
CA LEU A 151 -5.38 -11.58 -0.38
C LEU A 151 -4.09 -12.32 0.01
N TYR A 152 -4.19 -13.31 0.89
CA TYR A 152 -3.07 -14.15 1.31
C TYR A 152 -2.43 -14.85 0.11
N ALA A 153 -3.24 -15.55 -0.70
CA ALA A 153 -2.77 -16.25 -1.89
C ALA A 153 -2.15 -15.29 -2.92
N ALA A 154 -2.68 -14.07 -3.07
CA ALA A 154 -2.10 -13.06 -3.95
C ALA A 154 -0.75 -12.56 -3.41
N ALA A 155 -0.66 -12.27 -2.11
CA ALA A 155 0.55 -11.82 -1.44
C ALA A 155 1.66 -12.88 -1.50
N GLU A 156 1.34 -14.15 -1.32
CA GLU A 156 2.29 -15.26 -1.41
C GLU A 156 2.89 -15.38 -2.82
N ARG A 157 2.07 -15.28 -3.87
CA ARG A 157 2.55 -15.27 -5.27
C ARG A 157 3.46 -14.07 -5.55
N VAL A 158 3.08 -12.89 -5.04
CA VAL A 158 3.89 -11.67 -5.16
C VAL A 158 5.23 -11.84 -4.43
N GLN A 159 5.21 -12.32 -3.18
CA GLN A 159 6.42 -12.55 -2.38
C GLN A 159 7.35 -13.55 -3.05
N THR A 160 6.81 -14.66 -3.56
CA THR A 160 7.58 -15.67 -4.29
C THR A 160 8.25 -15.09 -5.52
N HIS A 161 7.49 -14.34 -6.34
CA HIS A 161 8.03 -13.72 -7.55
C HIS A 161 9.15 -12.71 -7.26
N PHE A 162 8.97 -11.82 -6.28
CA PHE A 162 9.99 -10.85 -5.94
C PHE A 162 11.18 -11.48 -5.20
N ALA A 163 10.98 -12.57 -4.45
CA ALA A 163 12.07 -13.30 -3.82
C ALA A 163 13.07 -13.83 -4.85
N GLU A 164 12.58 -14.36 -5.98
CA GLU A 164 13.41 -14.75 -7.12
C GLU A 164 14.19 -13.56 -7.70
N LEU A 165 13.51 -12.42 -7.92
CA LEU A 165 14.15 -11.22 -8.48
C LEU A 165 15.23 -10.62 -7.56
N TYR A 166 15.05 -10.71 -6.25
CA TYR A 166 16.00 -10.23 -5.25
C TYR A 166 17.05 -11.28 -4.85
N GLU A 167 17.02 -12.48 -5.42
CA GLU A 167 17.90 -13.61 -5.07
C GLU A 167 17.84 -13.97 -3.57
N ARG A 168 16.63 -13.96 -2.98
CA ARG A 168 16.37 -14.30 -1.57
C ARG A 168 15.33 -15.42 -1.49
N SER A 169 15.24 -16.08 -0.34
CA SER A 169 14.09 -16.94 -0.07
C SER A 169 12.87 -16.08 0.32
N PRO A 170 11.63 -16.54 0.03
CA PRO A 170 10.41 -15.83 0.45
C PRO A 170 10.39 -15.53 1.95
N ALA A 171 10.83 -16.48 2.78
CA ALA A 171 10.92 -16.32 4.22
C ALA A 171 11.86 -15.18 4.67
N ASN A 172 12.86 -14.83 3.85
CA ASN A 172 13.83 -13.79 4.17
C ASN A 172 13.49 -12.44 3.51
N LEU A 173 12.48 -12.36 2.64
CA LEU A 173 12.05 -11.14 1.97
C LEU A 173 10.66 -10.74 2.46
N ALA A 174 10.60 -9.73 3.33
CA ALA A 174 9.35 -9.05 3.64
C ALA A 174 9.04 -8.01 2.56
N LEU A 175 7.78 -7.91 2.17
CA LEU A 175 7.24 -6.93 1.23
C LEU A 175 6.14 -6.12 1.91
N ASP A 176 6.06 -4.85 1.55
CA ASP A 176 4.96 -3.95 1.84
C ASP A 176 4.10 -3.81 0.59
N ILE A 177 2.87 -4.31 0.68
CA ILE A 177 1.92 -4.46 -0.41
C ILE A 177 0.70 -3.57 -0.12
N GLU A 178 0.50 -2.55 -0.96
CA GLU A 178 -0.73 -1.77 -0.96
C GLU A 178 -1.77 -2.45 -1.83
N PHE A 179 -2.98 -2.65 -1.29
CA PHE A 179 -4.08 -3.30 -2.00
C PHE A 179 -5.39 -2.55 -1.81
N LYS A 180 -6.38 -2.91 -2.62
CA LYS A 180 -7.77 -2.48 -2.47
C LYS A 180 -8.73 -3.58 -2.91
N PHE A 181 -9.92 -3.57 -2.33
CA PHE A 181 -11.10 -4.26 -2.83
C PHE A 181 -12.04 -3.22 -3.42
N TYR A 182 -12.53 -3.43 -4.64
CA TYR A 182 -13.33 -2.43 -5.33
C TYR A 182 -14.54 -2.99 -6.08
N GLY A 183 -15.53 -2.14 -6.26
CA GLY A 183 -16.79 -2.46 -6.90
C GLY A 183 -17.68 -3.40 -6.09
N PRO A 184 -18.90 -3.69 -6.58
CA PRO A 184 -19.89 -4.51 -5.88
C PRO A 184 -19.44 -5.96 -5.70
N GLU A 185 -18.63 -6.48 -6.62
CA GLU A 185 -18.04 -7.82 -6.55
C GLU A 185 -16.83 -7.89 -5.62
N ARG A 186 -16.40 -6.75 -5.05
CA ARG A 186 -15.23 -6.62 -4.17
C ARG A 186 -14.02 -7.36 -4.75
N ARG A 187 -13.57 -6.88 -5.91
CA ARG A 187 -12.42 -7.47 -6.62
C ARG A 187 -11.12 -6.98 -6.00
N LEU A 188 -10.19 -7.88 -5.74
CA LEU A 188 -8.85 -7.55 -5.25
C LEU A 188 -8.00 -6.88 -6.35
N LEU A 189 -7.31 -5.79 -6.00
CA LEU A 189 -6.28 -5.14 -6.81
C LEU A 189 -5.06 -4.83 -5.95
N ILE A 190 -3.89 -5.27 -6.41
CA ILE A 190 -2.59 -4.86 -5.86
C ILE A 190 -2.17 -3.55 -6.54
N LYS A 191 -1.90 -2.51 -5.75
CA LYS A 191 -1.58 -1.14 -6.21
C LYS A 191 -0.08 -0.90 -6.32
N GLN A 192 0.65 -1.33 -5.30
CA GLN A 192 2.08 -1.09 -5.15
C GLN A 192 2.67 -2.23 -4.32
N VAL A 193 3.90 -2.60 -4.63
CA VAL A 193 4.70 -3.55 -3.89
C VAL A 193 6.08 -2.95 -3.71
N ARG A 194 6.66 -3.05 -2.51
CA ARG A 194 8.05 -2.68 -2.25
C ARG A 194 8.68 -3.58 -1.19
N PRO A 195 10.01 -3.73 -1.15
CA PRO A 195 10.68 -4.35 -0.02
C PRO A 195 10.31 -3.67 1.30
N TYR A 196 9.98 -4.47 2.29
CA TYR A 196 9.83 -4.02 3.66
C TYR A 196 11.14 -4.29 4.40
N SER A 197 11.73 -3.23 4.94
CA SER A 197 12.91 -3.32 5.79
C SER A 197 12.56 -2.67 7.12
N VAL A 198 12.64 -3.43 8.20
CA VAL A 198 12.74 -2.84 9.53
C VAL A 198 14.16 -2.31 9.61
N SER A 199 14.35 -1.00 9.41
CA SER A 199 15.65 -0.39 9.66
C SER A 199 15.99 -0.61 11.14
N ALA A 200 16.99 -1.46 11.40
CA ALA A 200 17.72 -1.41 12.65
C ALA A 200 18.44 -0.06 12.66
N TRP A 201 18.07 0.78 13.63
CA TRP A 201 18.75 2.04 13.92
C TRP A 201 20.19 1.78 14.35
#